data_AF-A0AA36JRT6-F1
#
_entry.id   AF-A0AA36JRT6-F1
#
_cell.length_a   1.000
_cell.length_b   1.000
_cell.length_c   1.000
_cell.angle_alpha   90.00
_cell.angle_beta   90.00
_cell.angle_gamma   90.00
#
_symmetry.space_group_name_H-M   'P 1'
#
loop_
_entity.id
_entity.type
_entity.pdbx_description
1 polymer ?
#
loop_
_entity_poly.entity_id
_entity_poly.type
_entity_poly.pdbx_seq_one_letter_code
_entity_poly.pdbx_strand_id
1 'polypeptide(L)'
;FFGVTFLVSHEGWSAATAFYVVVQIVTTIGYGDITIEHGGKIFMTVYVLLGTIIVAKIVNDGAEHVLHSASRRVDESLHHLEHAFTARLYVQGFFVATWVWYFVLAEGCSCSYGHTRVEGCEEVRCLETNGVTKSTMEAIYMAVTTFSTVGFGDYSPSSRLGRVLGSIWMILGVLSFADLVSAVGEVLSAHQRYYRNKLRLLRQGLDPNGDGVVDRAEFKLYMLLRQGRVSVDQLDALDRIFTQMDVDGTGRLSFQEILGRRSPKTGWASLSGGRLMETWIVFAWVHFQSILNPFERGRCS
;
A
#
# COMPACT_ATOMS: atom_id res chain seq x y z
N PHE A 1 18.64 26.99 -7.78
CA PHE A 1 19.76 27.90 -8.08
C PHE A 1 19.55 29.30 -7.51
N PHE A 2 18.42 29.98 -7.78
CA PHE A 2 18.17 31.34 -7.29
C PHE A 2 18.27 31.51 -5.76
N GLY A 3 17.77 30.54 -4.98
CA GLY A 3 17.93 30.55 -3.52
C GLY A 3 19.39 30.48 -3.05
N VAL A 4 20.24 29.71 -3.75
CA VAL A 4 21.67 29.58 -3.39
C VAL A 4 22.40 30.90 -3.64
N THR A 5 22.19 31.51 -4.81
CA THR A 5 22.80 32.80 -5.14
C THR A 5 22.37 33.91 -4.19
N PHE A 6 21.09 33.93 -3.78
CA PHE A 6 20.59 34.88 -2.80
C PHE A 6 21.31 34.72 -1.45
N LEU A 7 21.34 33.50 -0.90
CA LEU A 7 21.96 33.24 0.41
C LEU A 7 23.47 33.52 0.42
N VAL A 8 24.18 33.21 -0.68
CA VAL A 8 25.61 33.56 -0.79
C VAL A 8 25.81 35.09 -0.76
N SER A 9 24.95 35.85 -1.45
CA SER A 9 25.10 37.31 -1.55
C SER A 9 24.68 38.06 -0.28
N HIS A 10 23.60 37.62 0.38
CA HIS A 10 22.99 38.34 1.50
C HIS A 10 23.45 37.83 2.87
N GLU A 11 23.61 36.52 3.03
CA GLU A 11 24.02 35.91 4.31
C GLU A 11 25.54 35.71 4.39
N GLY A 12 26.28 35.94 3.29
CA GLY A 12 27.73 35.76 3.23
C GLY A 12 28.20 34.30 3.35
N TRP A 13 27.28 33.34 3.22
CA TRP A 13 27.59 31.93 3.38
C TRP A 13 28.40 31.37 2.21
N SER A 14 29.16 30.30 2.48
CA SER A 14 29.80 29.54 1.41
C SER A 14 28.76 28.90 0.50
N ALA A 15 29.06 28.77 -0.80
CA ALA A 15 28.16 28.14 -1.76
C ALA A 15 27.72 26.72 -1.36
N ALA A 16 28.61 25.96 -0.69
CA ALA A 16 28.29 24.64 -0.16
C ALA A 16 27.24 24.70 0.96
N THR A 17 27.37 25.66 1.88
CA THR A 17 26.41 25.88 2.97
C THR A 17 25.05 26.33 2.44
N ALA A 18 25.05 27.29 1.51
CA ALA A 18 23.83 27.78 0.88
C ALA A 18 23.13 26.68 0.07
N PHE A 19 23.87 25.85 -0.66
CA PHE A 19 23.32 24.68 -1.36
C PHE A 19 22.67 23.70 -0.38
N TYR A 20 23.36 23.36 0.70
CA TYR A 20 22.87 22.47 1.74
C TYR A 20 21.57 22.95 2.37
N VAL A 21 21.48 24.23 2.76
CA VAL A 21 20.26 24.80 3.33
C VAL A 21 19.12 24.83 2.31
N VAL A 22 19.39 25.18 1.05
CA VAL A 22 18.36 25.15 0.00
C VAL A 22 17.85 23.73 -0.24
N VAL A 23 18.73 22.72 -0.23
CA VAL A 23 18.31 21.32 -0.35
C VAL A 23 17.41 20.93 0.81
N GLN A 24 17.83 21.16 2.06
CA GLN A 24 17.02 20.85 3.25
C GLN A 24 15.61 21.45 3.18
N ILE A 25 15.51 22.67 2.66
CA ILE A 25 14.26 23.40 2.51
C ILE A 25 13.37 22.79 1.42
N VAL A 26 13.94 22.51 0.24
CA VAL A 26 13.18 21.96 -0.90
C VAL A 26 12.77 20.52 -0.66
N THR A 27 13.61 19.72 -0.01
CA THR A 27 13.31 18.32 0.36
C THR A 27 12.54 18.21 1.67
N THR A 28 12.17 19.34 2.28
CA THR A 28 11.43 19.42 3.56
C THR A 28 12.08 18.64 4.72
N ILE A 29 13.39 18.42 4.67
CA ILE A 29 14.14 17.75 5.76
C ILE A 29 14.30 18.72 6.92
N GLY A 30 14.79 19.93 6.64
CA GLY A 30 14.85 21.03 7.58
C GLY A 30 15.43 20.72 8.96
N TYR A 31 16.67 20.20 9.04
CA TYR A 31 17.35 19.96 10.32
C TYR A 31 17.37 21.19 11.23
N GLY A 32 17.43 22.39 10.66
CA GLY A 32 17.48 23.64 11.42
C GLY A 32 18.83 23.88 12.10
N ASP A 33 19.87 23.12 11.72
CA ASP A 33 21.24 23.28 12.19
C ASP A 33 21.88 24.60 11.71
N ILE A 34 21.39 25.14 10.60
CA ILE A 34 21.73 26.47 10.08
C ILE A 34 20.43 27.20 9.79
N THR A 35 20.26 28.37 10.41
CA THR A 35 19.07 29.19 10.23
C THR A 35 19.41 30.53 9.60
N ILE A 36 18.45 31.07 8.85
CA ILE A 36 18.59 32.29 8.07
C ILE A 36 18.31 33.50 8.96
N GLU A 37 19.06 34.59 8.81
CA GLU A 37 18.86 35.80 9.60
C GLU A 37 17.60 36.59 9.17
N HIS A 38 17.25 37.62 9.95
CA HIS A 38 15.95 38.29 9.92
C HIS A 38 15.57 38.82 8.52
N GLY A 39 16.53 39.31 7.74
CA GLY A 39 16.31 39.81 6.37
C GLY A 39 16.05 38.69 5.35
N GLY A 40 16.79 37.58 5.43
CA GLY A 40 16.63 36.45 4.52
C GLY A 40 15.35 35.64 4.75
N LYS A 41 14.77 35.68 5.97
CA LYS A 41 13.53 34.95 6.30
C LYS A 41 12.36 35.33 5.39
N ILE A 42 12.15 36.62 5.12
CA ILE A 42 11.02 37.09 4.27
C ILE A 42 11.13 36.51 2.86
N PHE A 43 12.31 36.63 2.26
CA PHE A 43 12.59 36.07 0.94
C PHE A 43 12.36 34.56 0.92
N MET A 44 12.90 33.87 1.94
CA MET A 44 12.84 32.41 2.01
C MET A 44 11.41 31.90 2.25
N THR A 45 10.58 32.60 3.02
CA THR A 45 9.16 32.26 3.16
C THR A 45 8.44 32.26 1.81
N VAL A 46 8.62 33.31 1.00
CA VAL A 46 8.01 33.38 -0.35
C VAL A 46 8.60 32.32 -1.28
N TYR A 47 9.92 32.15 -1.25
CA TYR A 47 10.63 31.17 -2.07
C TYR A 47 10.14 29.73 -1.80
N VAL A 48 9.95 29.38 -0.53
CA VAL A 48 9.46 28.05 -0.13
C VAL A 48 8.04 27.81 -0.59
N LEU A 49 7.14 28.77 -0.41
CA LEU A 49 5.74 28.63 -0.86
C LEU A 49 5.66 28.42 -2.37
N LEU A 50 6.41 29.17 -3.16
CA LEU A 50 6.44 28.99 -4.62
C LEU A 50 7.08 27.65 -5.00
N GLY A 51 8.15 27.25 -4.30
CA GLY A 51 8.83 25.97 -4.52
C GLY A 51 7.93 24.77 -4.22
N THR A 52 7.22 24.77 -3.09
CA THR A 52 6.34 23.66 -2.70
C THR A 52 5.12 23.55 -3.61
N ILE A 53 4.56 24.65 -4.10
CA ILE A 53 3.46 24.62 -5.08
C ILE A 53 3.90 23.92 -6.38
N ILE A 54 5.10 24.24 -6.88
CA ILE A 54 5.64 23.63 -8.10
C ILE A 54 5.88 22.13 -7.89
N VAL A 55 6.50 21.75 -6.77
CA VAL A 55 6.74 20.35 -6.43
C VAL A 55 5.42 19.59 -6.28
N ALA A 56 4.44 20.16 -5.57
CA ALA A 56 3.13 19.55 -5.39
C ALA A 56 2.41 19.32 -6.72
N LYS A 57 2.50 20.26 -7.67
CA LYS A 57 1.93 20.06 -9.00
C LYS A 57 2.58 18.89 -9.74
N ILE A 58 3.91 18.80 -9.73
CA ILE A 58 4.64 17.70 -10.37
C ILE A 58 4.23 16.36 -9.76
N VAL A 59 4.12 16.29 -8.44
CA VAL A 59 3.66 15.09 -7.72
C VAL A 59 2.22 14.76 -8.10
N ASN A 60 1.31 15.74 -8.17
CA ASN A 60 -0.08 15.53 -8.55
C ASN A 60 -0.22 14.98 -9.97
N ASP A 61 0.45 15.63 -10.94
CA ASP A 61 0.43 15.20 -12.34
C ASP A 61 1.00 13.77 -12.50
N GLY A 62 2.04 13.44 -11.73
CA GLY A 62 2.61 12.09 -11.67
C GLY A 62 1.66 11.06 -11.05
N ALA A 63 1.01 11.42 -9.93
CA ALA A 63 0.05 10.56 -9.24
C ALA A 63 -1.16 10.22 -10.13
N GLU A 64 -1.70 11.20 -10.86
CA GLU A 64 -2.78 10.97 -11.83
C GLU A 64 -2.35 9.99 -12.93
N HIS A 65 -1.11 10.12 -13.43
CA HIS A 65 -0.57 9.22 -14.44
C HIS A 65 -0.47 7.76 -13.93
N VAL A 66 -0.08 7.57 -12.66
CA VAL A 66 -0.03 6.26 -12.00
C VAL A 66 -1.44 5.72 -11.76
N LEU A 67 -2.39 6.53 -11.30
CA LEU A 67 -3.77 6.11 -11.06
C LEU A 67 -4.47 5.63 -12.35
N HIS A 68 -4.24 6.32 -13.47
CA HIS A 68 -4.75 5.88 -14.77
C HIS A 68 -4.10 4.56 -15.23
N SER A 69 -2.84 4.32 -14.88
CA SER A 69 -2.12 3.08 -15.17
C SER A 69 -2.58 1.91 -14.29
N ALA A 70 -2.90 2.19 -13.02
CA ALA A 70 -3.37 1.21 -12.04
C ALA A 70 -4.76 0.65 -12.36
N SER A 71 -5.61 1.41 -13.06
CA SER A 71 -6.95 0.95 -13.46
C SER A 71 -6.94 -0.18 -14.52
N ARG A 72 -5.81 -0.46 -15.17
CA ARG A 72 -5.71 -1.51 -16.21
C ARG A 72 -5.06 -2.83 -15.75
N ARG A 73 -4.48 -2.89 -14.55
CA ARG A 73 -3.80 -4.09 -14.02
C ARG A 73 -4.64 -4.77 -12.93
N VAL A 74 -5.86 -5.17 -13.27
CA VAL A 74 -6.85 -5.73 -12.32
C VAL A 74 -6.67 -7.23 -12.08
N ASP A 75 -5.54 -7.83 -12.44
CA ASP A 75 -5.24 -9.19 -11.99
C ASP A 75 -3.72 -9.42 -11.90
N GLU A 76 -3.03 -8.57 -11.14
CA GLU A 76 -1.62 -8.83 -10.78
C GLU A 76 -1.58 -9.62 -9.48
N SER A 77 -1.07 -10.85 -9.59
CA SER A 77 -0.76 -11.77 -8.50
C SER A 77 -0.12 -11.02 -7.33
N LEU A 78 -0.64 -11.21 -6.11
CA LEU A 78 -0.10 -10.65 -4.87
C LEU A 78 1.45 -10.79 -4.78
N HIS A 79 2.01 -11.86 -5.34
CA HIS A 79 3.45 -12.11 -5.45
C HIS A 79 4.24 -11.06 -6.24
N HIS A 80 3.67 -10.45 -7.30
CA HIS A 80 4.37 -9.38 -8.02
C HIS A 80 4.50 -8.11 -7.17
N LEU A 81 3.48 -7.80 -6.35
CA LEU A 81 3.54 -6.70 -5.38
C LEU A 81 4.58 -6.97 -4.30
N GLU A 82 4.65 -8.20 -3.80
CA GLU A 82 5.66 -8.61 -2.81
C GLU A 82 7.09 -8.42 -3.33
N HIS A 83 7.38 -8.87 -4.57
CA HIS A 83 8.71 -8.71 -5.17
C HIS A 83 9.05 -7.24 -5.47
N ALA A 84 8.09 -6.46 -5.98
CA ALA A 84 8.29 -5.04 -6.24
C ALA A 84 8.55 -4.25 -4.95
N PHE A 85 7.79 -4.52 -3.88
CA PHE A 85 7.99 -3.94 -2.56
C PHE A 85 9.37 -4.30 -2.00
N THR A 86 9.75 -5.57 -2.10
CA THR A 86 11.07 -6.06 -1.66
C THR A 86 12.21 -5.36 -2.41
N ALA A 87 12.10 -5.19 -3.72
CA ALA A 87 13.10 -4.46 -4.51
C ALA A 87 13.24 -3.00 -4.05
N ARG A 88 12.12 -2.29 -3.82
CA ARG A 88 12.12 -0.92 -3.29
C ARG A 88 12.74 -0.83 -1.89
N LEU A 89 12.50 -1.82 -1.03
CA LEU A 89 13.17 -1.92 0.27
C LEU A 89 14.68 -2.08 0.15
N TYR A 90 15.17 -2.90 -0.79
CA TYR A 90 16.61 -3.05 -1.02
C TYR A 90 17.24 -1.76 -1.55
N VAL A 91 16.57 -1.04 -2.45
CA VAL A 91 17.01 0.27 -2.93
C VAL A 91 17.12 1.25 -1.77
N GLN A 92 16.10 1.35 -0.92
CA GLN A 92 16.14 2.20 0.27
C GLN A 92 17.26 1.77 1.24
N GLY A 93 17.44 0.47 1.43
CA GLY A 93 18.52 -0.10 2.24
C GLY A 93 19.91 0.28 1.71
N PHE A 94 20.10 0.33 0.40
CA PHE A 94 21.34 0.82 -0.23
C PHE A 94 21.61 2.29 0.11
N PHE A 95 20.60 3.17 0.00
CA PHE A 95 20.74 4.58 0.35
C PHE A 95 21.13 4.78 1.83
N VAL A 96 20.50 4.02 2.74
CA VAL A 96 20.82 4.04 4.18
C VAL A 96 22.23 3.49 4.43
N ALA A 97 22.60 2.36 3.83
CA ALA A 97 23.90 1.74 4.04
C ALA A 97 25.05 2.64 3.55
N THR A 98 24.94 3.23 2.36
CA THR A 98 25.97 4.16 1.83
C THR A 98 26.08 5.42 2.67
N TRP A 99 24.96 5.95 3.17
CA TRP A 99 24.97 7.10 4.09
C TRP A 99 25.69 6.77 5.39
N VAL A 100 25.32 5.67 6.03
CA VAL A 100 25.94 5.21 7.29
C VAL A 100 27.43 4.96 7.08
N TRP A 101 27.80 4.27 6.00
CA TRP A 101 29.20 4.04 5.64
C TRP A 101 29.99 5.35 5.55
N TYR A 102 29.44 6.37 4.88
CA TYR A 102 30.11 7.66 4.75
C TYR A 102 30.21 8.39 6.10
N PHE A 103 29.12 8.54 6.85
CA PHE A 103 29.12 9.31 8.09
C PHE A 103 29.79 8.61 9.28
N VAL A 104 30.04 7.30 9.20
CA VAL A 104 30.84 6.59 10.20
C VAL A 104 32.33 6.59 9.82
N LEU A 105 32.67 6.34 8.55
CA LEU A 105 34.08 6.18 8.16
C LEU A 105 34.75 7.49 7.71
N ALA A 106 34.03 8.33 6.97
CA ALA A 106 34.58 9.58 6.42
C ALA A 106 34.28 10.79 7.30
N GLU A 107 33.13 10.82 7.99
CA GLU A 107 32.74 11.92 8.89
C GLU A 107 32.37 11.44 10.30
N GLY A 108 33.06 10.42 10.81
CA GLY A 108 32.82 9.88 12.16
C GLY A 108 33.04 10.91 13.27
N CYS A 109 33.92 11.90 13.05
CA CYS A 109 34.08 13.09 13.87
C CYS A 109 34.33 14.32 12.98
N SER A 110 33.69 15.45 13.28
CA SER A 110 33.92 16.70 12.56
C SER A 110 33.86 17.93 13.48
N CYS A 111 34.84 18.83 13.32
CA CYS A 111 34.83 20.15 13.95
C CYS A 111 33.88 21.17 13.28
N SER A 112 33.18 20.74 12.22
CA SER A 112 32.42 21.62 11.31
C SER A 112 33.28 22.75 10.71
N TYR A 113 32.64 23.68 9.99
CA TYR A 113 33.33 24.78 9.31
C TYR A 113 32.43 26.01 9.14
N GLY A 114 33.06 27.16 8.87
CA GLY A 114 32.34 28.43 8.70
C GLY A 114 31.65 28.85 9.99
N HIS A 115 30.41 29.34 9.87
CA HIS A 115 29.63 29.83 11.01
C HIS A 115 29.22 28.75 12.02
N THR A 116 29.30 27.46 11.66
CA THR A 116 28.97 26.34 12.55
C THR A 116 30.21 25.67 13.16
N ARG A 117 31.40 26.26 12.99
CA ARG A 117 32.65 25.68 13.51
C ARG A 117 32.64 25.65 15.03
N VAL A 118 32.99 24.50 15.62
CA VAL A 118 33.13 24.36 17.06
C VAL A 118 34.39 25.10 17.53
N GLU A 119 34.23 26.03 18.47
CA GLU A 119 35.34 26.80 19.03
C GLU A 119 36.33 25.88 19.77
N GLY A 120 37.62 26.04 19.49
CA GLY A 120 38.67 25.21 20.11
C GLY A 120 38.80 23.79 19.55
N CYS A 121 38.04 23.42 18.51
CA CYS A 121 38.13 22.08 17.91
C CYS A 121 39.25 21.99 16.86
N GLU A 122 40.12 21.00 17.04
CA GLU A 122 41.20 20.65 16.11
C GLU A 122 40.87 19.36 15.37
N GLU A 123 40.90 19.38 14.04
CA GLU A 123 40.45 18.25 13.21
C GLU A 123 41.23 16.95 13.50
N VAL A 124 42.53 17.04 13.79
CA VAL A 124 43.40 15.88 14.09
C VAL A 124 43.06 15.25 15.44
N ARG A 125 42.63 16.06 16.42
CA ARG A 125 42.29 15.62 17.79
C ARG A 125 40.80 15.77 18.07
N CYS A 126 39.97 15.57 17.05
CA CYS A 126 38.54 15.86 17.08
C CYS A 126 37.80 15.19 18.26
N LEU A 127 38.16 13.95 18.61
CA LEU A 127 37.57 13.21 19.75
C LEU A 127 37.92 13.82 21.12
N GLU A 128 39.08 14.45 21.24
CA GLU A 128 39.57 15.03 22.49
C GLU A 128 39.16 16.51 22.63
N THR A 129 38.93 17.19 21.51
CA THR A 129 38.54 18.61 21.46
C THR A 129 37.03 18.81 21.33
N ASN A 130 36.22 17.85 21.80
CA ASN A 130 34.75 17.90 21.77
C ASN A 130 34.15 18.21 20.38
N GLY A 131 34.72 17.62 19.33
CA GLY A 131 34.14 17.68 17.98
C GLY A 131 32.83 16.91 17.90
N VAL A 132 32.03 17.16 16.86
CA VAL A 132 30.75 16.48 16.65
C VAL A 132 31.02 15.06 16.18
N THR A 133 30.73 14.08 17.04
CA THR A 133 30.91 12.64 16.74
C THR A 133 29.62 11.99 16.28
N LYS A 134 29.73 10.98 15.43
CA LYS A 134 28.61 10.16 14.95
C LYS A 134 28.96 8.68 15.10
N SER A 135 28.31 8.00 16.02
CA SER A 135 28.37 6.54 16.15
C SER A 135 27.53 5.86 15.06
N THR A 136 27.69 4.54 14.90
CA THR A 136 26.92 3.77 13.91
C THR A 136 25.41 3.90 14.10
N MET A 137 24.93 3.88 15.35
CA MET A 137 23.49 3.98 15.63
C MET A 137 22.97 5.39 15.32
N GLU A 138 23.73 6.42 15.68
CA GLU A 138 23.38 7.82 15.37
C GLU A 138 23.40 8.07 13.87
N ALA A 139 24.33 7.47 13.12
CA ALA A 139 24.36 7.56 11.66
C ALA A 139 23.16 6.86 11.00
N ILE A 140 22.70 5.71 11.53
CA ILE A 140 21.47 5.03 11.06
C ILE A 140 20.25 5.90 11.38
N TYR A 141 20.16 6.40 12.61
CA TYR A 141 19.10 7.28 13.04
C TYR A 141 19.03 8.55 12.18
N MET A 142 20.18 9.19 11.94
CA MET A 142 20.32 10.31 11.04
C MET A 142 19.85 9.94 9.63
N ALA A 143 20.25 8.79 9.06
CA ALA A 143 19.79 8.37 7.74
C ALA A 143 18.26 8.25 7.65
N VAL A 144 17.64 7.56 8.61
CA VAL A 144 16.19 7.31 8.61
C VAL A 144 15.42 8.61 8.78
N THR A 145 15.80 9.45 9.75
CA THR A 145 15.12 10.74 9.99
C THR A 145 15.29 11.70 8.81
N THR A 146 16.42 11.62 8.10
CA THR A 146 16.70 12.44 6.92
C THR A 146 15.87 12.01 5.72
N PHE A 147 15.91 10.73 5.33
CA PHE A 147 15.18 10.28 4.13
C PHE A 147 13.67 10.24 4.33
N SER A 148 13.21 10.07 5.57
CA SER A 148 11.79 10.24 5.91
C SER A 148 11.35 11.70 6.03
N THR A 149 12.26 12.66 5.83
CA THR A 149 12.01 14.11 5.91
C THR A 149 11.55 14.59 7.30
N VAL A 150 11.81 13.81 8.35
CA VAL A 150 11.54 14.22 9.74
C VAL A 150 12.56 15.24 10.22
N GLY A 151 13.85 14.98 9.97
CA GLY A 151 14.97 15.91 10.15
C GLY A 151 15.01 16.64 11.50
N PHE A 152 15.14 15.92 12.62
CA PHE A 152 15.21 16.55 13.95
C PHE A 152 16.40 17.50 14.14
N GLY A 153 17.52 17.23 13.45
CA GLY A 153 18.70 18.11 13.42
C GLY A 153 19.64 17.99 14.61
N ASP A 154 19.41 17.02 15.49
CA ASP A 154 20.36 16.58 16.52
C ASP A 154 21.64 15.99 15.91
N TYR A 155 21.54 15.35 14.74
CA TYR A 155 22.66 14.96 13.91
C TYR A 155 22.49 15.46 12.48
N SER A 156 23.51 16.13 11.95
CA SER A 156 23.52 16.65 10.58
C SER A 156 24.92 16.60 9.95
N PRO A 157 25.05 16.71 8.61
CA PRO A 157 26.35 16.77 7.95
C PRO A 157 27.11 18.03 8.38
N SER A 158 28.27 17.83 8.99
CA SER A 158 29.03 18.90 9.64
C SER A 158 30.19 19.37 8.77
N SER A 159 30.83 18.47 8.02
CA SER A 159 32.00 18.78 7.20
C SER A 159 31.61 19.42 5.85
N ARG A 160 32.58 20.07 5.19
CA ARG A 160 32.34 20.68 3.86
C ARG A 160 31.94 19.63 2.83
N LEU A 161 32.66 18.51 2.78
CA LEU A 161 32.38 17.42 1.86
C LEU A 161 31.07 16.71 2.21
N GLY A 162 30.82 16.48 3.51
CA GLY A 162 29.58 15.86 3.98
C GLY A 162 28.35 16.68 3.64
N ARG A 163 28.42 18.01 3.73
CA ARG A 163 27.30 18.88 3.29
C ARG A 163 27.07 18.80 1.78
N VAL A 164 28.11 18.81 0.95
CA VAL A 164 27.93 18.77 -0.52
C VAL A 164 27.44 17.39 -1.00
N LEU A 165 28.15 16.32 -0.63
CA LEU A 165 27.81 14.96 -1.04
C LEU A 165 26.50 14.52 -0.37
N GLY A 166 26.34 14.83 0.92
CA GLY A 166 25.10 14.59 1.66
C GLY A 166 23.92 15.30 1.02
N SER A 167 24.05 16.54 0.54
CA SER A 167 22.95 17.24 -0.15
C SER A 167 22.48 16.53 -1.41
N ILE A 168 23.41 16.05 -2.24
CA ILE A 168 23.06 15.27 -3.44
C ILE A 168 22.36 13.96 -3.02
N TRP A 169 22.89 13.28 -2.01
CA TRP A 169 22.34 12.02 -1.51
C TRP A 169 20.99 12.17 -0.80
N MET A 170 20.75 13.30 -0.12
CA MET A 170 19.48 13.63 0.50
C MET A 170 18.35 13.70 -0.53
N ILE A 171 18.59 14.37 -1.67
CA ILE A 171 17.59 14.44 -2.75
C ILE A 171 17.24 13.03 -3.25
N LEU A 172 18.25 12.22 -3.58
CA LEU A 172 18.03 10.88 -4.12
C LEU A 172 17.38 9.95 -3.08
N GLY A 173 17.82 10.01 -1.83
CA GLY A 173 17.29 9.19 -0.73
C GLY A 173 15.85 9.54 -0.36
N VAL A 174 15.47 10.82 -0.37
CA VAL A 174 14.08 11.25 -0.17
C VAL A 174 13.18 10.76 -1.31
N LEU A 175 13.63 10.85 -2.56
CA LEU A 175 12.88 10.32 -3.71
C LEU A 175 12.70 8.79 -3.62
N SER A 176 13.74 8.06 -3.26
CA SER A 176 13.68 6.61 -3.00
C SER A 176 12.70 6.27 -1.87
N PHE A 177 12.71 7.04 -0.78
CA PHE A 177 11.78 6.84 0.33
C PHE A 177 10.32 7.13 -0.08
N ALA A 178 10.08 8.16 -0.89
CA ALA A 178 8.76 8.47 -1.43
C ALA A 178 8.21 7.35 -2.33
N ASP A 179 9.06 6.71 -3.15
CA ASP A 179 8.65 5.52 -3.93
C ASP A 179 8.34 4.32 -3.02
N LEU A 180 9.12 4.13 -1.94
CA LEU A 180 8.81 3.11 -0.94
C LEU A 180 7.47 3.35 -0.24
N VAL A 181 7.17 4.60 0.16
CA VAL A 181 5.86 4.97 0.73
C VAL A 181 4.73 4.74 -0.27
N SER A 182 4.97 5.02 -1.56
CA SER A 182 4.01 4.76 -2.63
C SER A 182 3.70 3.26 -2.76
N ALA A 183 4.71 2.39 -2.59
CA ALA A 183 4.52 0.94 -2.56
C ALA A 183 3.61 0.47 -1.41
N VAL A 184 3.76 1.07 -0.22
CA VAL A 184 2.84 0.81 0.90
C VAL A 184 1.42 1.26 0.53
N GLY A 185 1.28 2.41 -0.12
CA GLY A 185 0.00 2.90 -0.65
C GLY A 185 -0.65 1.94 -1.64
N GLU A 186 0.13 1.35 -2.54
CA GLU A 186 -0.33 0.33 -3.50
C GLU A 186 -0.87 -0.92 -2.78
N VAL A 187 -0.15 -1.43 -1.77
CA VAL A 187 -0.55 -2.59 -0.96
C VAL A 187 -1.83 -2.30 -0.18
N LEU A 188 -1.92 -1.16 0.51
CA LEU A 188 -3.12 -0.76 1.24
C LEU A 188 -4.33 -0.61 0.31
N SER A 189 -4.12 0.00 -0.86
CA SER A 189 -5.16 0.17 -1.87
C SER A 189 -5.59 -1.18 -2.46
N ALA A 190 -4.66 -2.10 -2.69
CA ALA A 190 -4.95 -3.46 -3.14
C ALA A 190 -5.78 -4.22 -2.10
N HIS A 191 -5.43 -4.12 -0.83
CA HIS A 191 -6.21 -4.67 0.27
C HIS A 191 -7.63 -4.08 0.28
N GLN A 192 -7.78 -2.76 0.26
CA GLN A 192 -9.11 -2.12 0.21
C GLN A 192 -9.96 -2.57 -1.00
N ARG A 193 -9.34 -2.67 -2.19
CA ARG A 193 -10.00 -3.19 -3.40
C ARG A 193 -10.43 -4.65 -3.24
N TYR A 194 -9.60 -5.51 -2.64
CA TYR A 194 -9.95 -6.91 -2.37
C TYR A 194 -11.20 -7.03 -1.49
N TYR A 195 -11.27 -6.31 -0.37
CA TYR A 195 -12.46 -6.35 0.50
C TYR A 195 -13.69 -5.78 -0.18
N ARG A 196 -13.57 -4.67 -0.93
CA ARG A 196 -14.69 -4.11 -1.69
C ARG A 196 -15.20 -5.08 -2.76
N ASN A 197 -14.30 -5.71 -3.51
CA ASN A 197 -14.69 -6.68 -4.54
C ASN A 197 -15.30 -7.94 -3.93
N LYS A 198 -14.72 -8.47 -2.84
CA LYS A 198 -15.27 -9.60 -2.10
C LYS A 198 -16.66 -9.29 -1.55
N LEU A 199 -16.86 -8.12 -0.95
CA LEU A 199 -18.16 -7.69 -0.46
C LEU A 199 -19.16 -7.50 -1.61
N ARG A 200 -18.73 -6.96 -2.76
CA ARG A 200 -19.56 -6.83 -3.96
C ARG A 200 -20.02 -8.19 -4.48
N LEU A 201 -19.11 -9.16 -4.58
CA LEU A 201 -19.43 -10.52 -5.03
C LEU A 201 -20.34 -11.25 -4.02
N LEU A 202 -20.07 -11.09 -2.72
CA LEU A 202 -20.95 -11.62 -1.68
C LEU A 202 -22.34 -11.01 -1.77
N ARG A 203 -22.45 -9.69 -1.98
CA ARG A 203 -23.73 -9.01 -2.15
C ARG A 203 -24.47 -9.50 -3.40
N GLN A 204 -23.82 -9.58 -4.55
CA GLN A 204 -24.44 -10.08 -5.78
C GLN A 204 -24.98 -11.51 -5.64
N GLY A 205 -24.32 -12.36 -4.83
CA GLY A 205 -24.80 -13.72 -4.59
C GLY A 205 -25.82 -13.86 -3.46
N LEU A 206 -25.83 -12.95 -2.49
CA LEU A 206 -26.63 -13.05 -1.26
C LEU A 206 -27.85 -12.14 -1.25
N ASP A 207 -27.82 -11.02 -1.98
CA ASP A 207 -28.88 -10.01 -2.14
C ASP A 207 -29.04 -9.75 -3.67
N PRO A 208 -29.63 -10.69 -4.43
CA PRO A 208 -29.82 -10.54 -5.87
C PRO A 208 -30.87 -9.48 -6.20
N ASN A 209 -31.85 -9.26 -5.32
CA ASN A 209 -32.93 -8.31 -5.54
C ASN A 209 -32.50 -6.84 -5.28
N GLY A 210 -31.38 -6.64 -4.57
CA GLY A 210 -30.77 -5.34 -4.32
C GLY A 210 -31.46 -4.51 -3.23
N ASP A 211 -32.34 -5.10 -2.42
CA ASP A 211 -33.14 -4.40 -1.41
C ASP A 211 -32.31 -4.01 -0.17
N GLY A 212 -31.09 -4.54 -0.04
CA GLY A 212 -30.16 -4.23 1.04
C GLY A 212 -30.43 -4.94 2.35
N VAL A 213 -31.41 -5.85 2.38
CA VAL A 213 -31.58 -6.86 3.41
C VAL A 213 -31.34 -8.24 2.79
N VAL A 214 -31.25 -9.28 3.61
CA VAL A 214 -31.16 -10.66 3.12
C VAL A 214 -32.32 -11.42 3.71
N ASP A 215 -33.27 -11.79 2.87
CA ASP A 215 -34.43 -12.54 3.33
C ASP A 215 -34.12 -14.04 3.52
N ARG A 216 -35.07 -14.77 4.09
CA ARG A 216 -34.89 -16.20 4.38
C ARG A 216 -34.79 -17.04 3.10
N ALA A 217 -35.36 -16.60 1.98
CA ALA A 217 -35.29 -17.28 0.70
C ALA A 217 -33.93 -17.06 0.02
N GLU A 218 -33.44 -15.82 0.01
CA GLU A 218 -32.12 -15.44 -0.49
C GLU A 218 -31.00 -16.15 0.26
N PHE A 219 -31.08 -16.22 1.60
CA PHE A 219 -30.13 -16.98 2.39
C PHE A 219 -30.11 -18.46 2.03
N LYS A 220 -31.28 -19.08 1.85
CA LYS A 220 -31.38 -20.51 1.46
C LYS A 220 -30.84 -20.74 0.05
N LEU A 221 -31.19 -19.86 -0.89
CA LEU A 221 -30.73 -19.91 -2.27
C LEU A 221 -29.20 -19.81 -2.35
N TYR A 222 -28.63 -18.83 -1.63
CA TYR A 222 -27.19 -18.68 -1.50
C TYR A 222 -26.51 -19.94 -0.94
N MET A 223 -27.09 -20.58 0.09
CA MET A 223 -26.54 -21.81 0.66
C MET A 223 -26.60 -22.99 -0.33
N LEU A 224 -27.65 -23.08 -1.15
CA LEU A 224 -27.78 -24.11 -2.19
C LEU A 224 -26.77 -23.92 -3.33
N LEU A 225 -26.57 -22.68 -3.77
CA LEU A 225 -25.55 -22.31 -4.76
C LEU A 225 -24.15 -22.60 -4.23
N ARG A 226 -23.86 -22.21 -2.98
CA ARG A 226 -22.55 -22.42 -2.34
C ARG A 226 -22.21 -23.89 -2.13
N GLN A 227 -23.20 -24.74 -1.87
CA GLN A 227 -23.02 -26.19 -1.78
C GLN A 227 -22.88 -26.87 -3.15
N GLY A 228 -22.99 -26.12 -4.25
CA GLY A 228 -22.98 -26.67 -5.61
C GLY A 228 -24.18 -27.57 -5.91
N ARG A 229 -25.26 -27.46 -5.12
CA ARG A 229 -26.48 -28.26 -5.30
C ARG A 229 -27.39 -27.71 -6.39
N VAL A 230 -27.23 -26.43 -6.70
CA VAL A 230 -27.95 -25.71 -7.74
C VAL A 230 -26.93 -24.88 -8.51
N SER A 231 -26.96 -24.94 -9.84
CA SER A 231 -26.14 -24.05 -10.69
C SER A 231 -26.92 -22.80 -11.10
N VAL A 232 -26.19 -21.75 -11.51
CA VAL A 232 -26.79 -20.50 -12.00
C VAL A 232 -27.69 -20.77 -13.22
N ASP A 233 -27.28 -21.65 -14.14
CA ASP A 233 -28.08 -22.01 -15.31
C ASP A 233 -29.43 -22.66 -14.95
N GLN A 234 -29.47 -23.41 -13.84
CA GLN A 234 -30.70 -24.02 -13.34
C GLN A 234 -31.64 -22.96 -12.76
N LEU A 235 -31.10 -21.93 -12.11
CA LEU A 235 -31.90 -20.79 -11.63
C LEU A 235 -32.46 -19.98 -12.80
N ASP A 236 -31.66 -19.70 -13.83
CA ASP A 236 -32.14 -19.03 -15.03
C ASP A 236 -33.24 -19.82 -15.75
N ALA A 237 -33.14 -21.15 -15.74
CA ALA A 237 -34.18 -22.01 -16.28
C ALA A 237 -35.48 -21.93 -15.46
N LEU A 238 -35.39 -21.85 -14.13
CA LEU A 238 -36.54 -21.67 -13.25
C LEU A 238 -37.18 -20.30 -13.45
N ASP A 239 -36.39 -19.23 -13.61
CA ASP A 239 -36.90 -17.89 -13.89
C ASP A 239 -37.61 -17.81 -15.25
N ARG A 240 -37.08 -18.48 -16.27
CA ARG A 240 -37.76 -18.62 -17.56
C ARG A 240 -39.11 -19.33 -17.42
N ILE A 241 -39.17 -20.39 -16.61
CA ILE A 241 -40.42 -21.12 -16.35
C ILE A 241 -41.40 -20.22 -15.58
N PHE A 242 -40.91 -19.48 -14.57
CA PHE A 242 -41.71 -18.53 -13.79
C PHE A 242 -42.33 -17.46 -14.68
N THR A 243 -41.50 -16.80 -15.51
CA THR A 243 -41.94 -15.74 -16.43
C THR A 243 -42.96 -16.24 -17.46
N GLN A 244 -42.86 -17.51 -17.87
CA GLN A 244 -43.85 -18.11 -18.77
C GLN A 244 -45.19 -18.43 -18.07
N MET A 245 -45.19 -18.61 -16.76
CA MET A 245 -46.38 -18.91 -15.96
C MET A 245 -47.05 -17.64 -15.43
N ASP A 246 -46.30 -16.58 -15.22
CA ASP A 246 -46.77 -15.24 -14.84
C ASP A 246 -47.31 -14.52 -16.07
N VAL A 247 -48.55 -14.85 -16.45
CA VAL A 247 -49.18 -14.33 -17.68
C VAL A 247 -49.63 -12.89 -17.48
N ASP A 248 -50.02 -12.54 -16.26
CA ASP A 248 -50.44 -11.19 -15.90
C ASP A 248 -49.26 -10.24 -15.59
N GLY A 249 -48.04 -10.78 -15.47
CA GLY A 249 -46.80 -10.01 -15.29
C GLY A 249 -46.72 -9.36 -13.91
N THR A 250 -47.41 -9.91 -12.91
CA THR A 250 -47.47 -9.35 -11.57
C THR A 250 -46.23 -9.66 -10.72
N GLY A 251 -45.34 -10.53 -11.20
CA GLY A 251 -44.20 -11.04 -10.45
C GLY A 251 -44.61 -12.04 -9.36
N ARG A 252 -45.84 -12.55 -9.40
CA ARG A 252 -46.39 -13.54 -8.47
C ARG A 252 -47.23 -14.55 -9.25
N LEU A 253 -47.22 -15.81 -8.83
CA LEU A 253 -48.04 -16.84 -9.46
C LEU A 253 -49.30 -17.08 -8.64
N SER A 254 -50.45 -16.81 -9.22
CA SER A 254 -51.74 -17.15 -8.63
C SER A 254 -52.00 -18.67 -8.70
N PHE A 255 -52.82 -19.19 -7.79
CA PHE A 255 -53.21 -20.60 -7.83
C PHE A 255 -53.88 -20.98 -9.17
N GLN A 256 -54.59 -20.04 -9.82
CA GLN A 256 -55.20 -20.28 -11.11
C GLN A 256 -54.17 -20.38 -12.24
N GLU A 257 -53.10 -19.60 -12.23
CA GLU A 257 -52.00 -19.72 -13.21
C GLU A 257 -51.22 -21.02 -13.02
N ILE A 258 -50.98 -21.41 -11.76
CA ILE A 258 -50.30 -22.67 -11.43
C ILE A 258 -51.14 -23.88 -11.86
N LEU A 259 -52.46 -23.84 -11.64
CA LEU A 259 -53.37 -24.95 -11.97
C LEU A 259 -53.82 -24.94 -13.45
N GLY A 260 -53.80 -23.77 -14.10
CA GLY A 260 -54.28 -23.54 -15.46
C GLY A 260 -53.40 -24.17 -16.55
N ARG A 261 -52.14 -24.49 -16.25
CA ARG A 261 -51.25 -25.25 -17.13
C ARG A 261 -50.92 -26.62 -16.53
N ARG A 262 -51.34 -27.71 -17.21
CA ARG A 262 -50.70 -29.03 -17.03
C ARG A 262 -49.22 -28.87 -17.36
N SER A 263 -48.36 -29.28 -16.42
CA SER A 263 -46.89 -29.20 -16.46
C SER A 263 -46.27 -28.97 -17.86
N PRO A 264 -45.44 -27.94 -18.05
CA PRO A 264 -44.74 -27.74 -19.32
C PRO A 264 -43.81 -28.94 -19.56
N LYS A 265 -44.17 -29.78 -20.54
CA LYS A 265 -43.45 -31.01 -20.91
C LYS A 265 -42.03 -30.77 -21.45
N THR A 266 -41.57 -29.53 -21.55
CA THR A 266 -40.35 -29.18 -22.28
C THR A 266 -39.28 -28.43 -21.46
N GLY A 267 -39.54 -28.04 -20.21
CA GLY A 267 -38.57 -27.31 -19.38
C GLY A 267 -37.91 -28.13 -18.26
N TRP A 268 -38.67 -28.99 -17.57
CA TRP A 268 -38.16 -29.74 -16.41
C TRP A 268 -37.27 -30.92 -16.79
N ALA A 269 -37.37 -31.44 -18.01
CA ALA A 269 -36.56 -32.56 -18.49
C ALA A 269 -35.08 -32.18 -18.71
N SER A 270 -34.76 -30.91 -18.96
CA SER A 270 -33.37 -30.45 -19.07
C SER A 270 -32.70 -30.20 -17.72
N LEU A 271 -33.48 -29.99 -16.65
CA LEU A 271 -32.98 -29.85 -15.27
C LEU A 271 -32.63 -31.20 -14.63
N SER A 272 -33.20 -32.30 -15.14
CA SER A 272 -32.94 -33.68 -14.69
C SER A 272 -31.75 -34.39 -15.35
N GLY A 273 -30.98 -33.68 -16.18
CA GLY A 273 -29.79 -34.21 -16.84
C GLY A 273 -28.57 -34.26 -15.92
N GLY A 274 -28.61 -35.03 -14.83
CA GLY A 274 -27.48 -35.11 -13.91
C GLY A 274 -27.64 -36.12 -12.77
N ARG A 275 -27.27 -37.38 -13.05
CA ARG A 275 -26.99 -38.48 -12.10
C ARG A 275 -28.15 -38.95 -11.21
N LEU A 276 -29.00 -39.78 -11.80
CA LEU A 276 -29.76 -40.84 -11.10
C LEU A 276 -29.01 -42.19 -11.07
N MET A 277 -27.67 -42.15 -11.09
CA MET A 277 -26.82 -43.32 -10.89
C MET A 277 -25.74 -42.89 -9.91
N GLU A 278 -25.90 -43.28 -8.63
CA GLU A 278 -24.83 -43.51 -7.62
C GLU A 278 -25.32 -43.50 -6.16
N THR A 279 -26.63 -43.48 -5.90
CA THR A 279 -27.15 -43.74 -4.53
C THR A 279 -26.91 -45.18 -4.06
N TRP A 280 -26.57 -46.12 -4.95
CA TRP A 280 -26.22 -47.50 -4.58
C TRP A 280 -24.74 -47.69 -4.19
N ILE A 281 -23.81 -46.83 -4.63
CA ILE A 281 -22.39 -46.95 -4.25
C ILE A 281 -22.14 -46.36 -2.86
N VAL A 282 -22.82 -45.27 -2.50
CA VAL A 282 -22.67 -44.66 -1.17
C VAL A 282 -23.33 -45.50 -0.07
N PHE A 283 -24.48 -46.14 -0.33
CA PHE A 283 -25.09 -47.08 0.61
C PHE A 283 -24.32 -48.40 0.76
N ALA A 284 -23.69 -48.90 -0.31
CA ALA A 284 -22.81 -50.06 -0.23
C ALA A 284 -21.50 -49.74 0.54
N TRP A 285 -20.93 -48.54 0.40
CA TRP A 285 -19.70 -48.16 1.08
C TRP A 285 -19.89 -47.87 2.58
N VAL A 286 -21.02 -47.26 2.96
CA VAL A 286 -21.37 -47.00 4.37
C VAL A 286 -21.74 -48.29 5.12
N HIS A 287 -22.32 -49.29 4.43
CA HIS A 287 -22.63 -50.58 5.06
C HIS A 287 -21.44 -51.57 5.05
N PHE A 288 -20.47 -51.40 4.15
CA PHE A 288 -19.24 -52.22 4.10
C PHE A 288 -18.20 -51.80 5.16
N GLN A 289 -18.17 -50.54 5.60
CA GLN A 289 -17.31 -50.11 6.72
C GLN A 289 -17.81 -50.56 8.11
N SER A 290 -19.09 -50.90 8.28
CA SER A 290 -19.61 -51.42 9.55
C SER A 290 -19.29 -52.91 9.79
N ILE A 291 -18.77 -53.63 8.77
CA ILE A 291 -18.51 -55.08 8.83
C ILE A 291 -17.01 -55.37 9.05
N LEU A 292 -16.11 -54.42 8.79
CA LEU A 292 -14.66 -54.65 8.85
C LEU A 292 -13.92 -54.07 10.07
N ASN A 293 -14.62 -53.56 11.08
CA ASN A 293 -13.95 -53.09 12.31
C ASN A 293 -14.71 -53.48 13.59
N PRO A 294 -14.52 -54.71 14.12
CA PRO A 294 -14.78 -55.03 15.51
C PRO A 294 -13.53 -54.65 16.33
N PHE A 295 -13.70 -53.94 17.45
CA PHE A 295 -12.69 -53.21 18.25
C PHE A 295 -12.60 -51.72 17.82
N GLU A 296 -12.99 -50.71 18.60
CA GLU A 296 -12.92 -50.57 20.06
C GLU A 296 -14.11 -49.74 20.58
N ARG A 297 -14.97 -50.35 21.43
CA ARG A 297 -15.58 -49.64 22.55
C ARG A 297 -14.79 -50.04 23.79
N GLY A 298 -14.19 -49.08 24.48
CA GLY A 298 -13.57 -49.39 25.76
C GLY A 298 -12.99 -48.19 26.49
N ARG A 299 -13.76 -47.71 27.46
CA ARG A 299 -13.35 -46.95 28.67
C ARG A 299 -13.04 -45.46 28.47
N CYS A 300 -13.38 -44.56 29.38
CA CYS A 300 -14.16 -44.58 30.63
C CYS A 300 -14.35 -43.11 31.05
N SER A 301 -15.37 -42.86 31.88
CA SER A 301 -15.47 -41.82 32.93
C SER A 301 -15.06 -40.39 32.60
#